data_AF-A0A359M095-F1
#
_entry.id   AF-A0A359M095-F1
#
_cell.length_a   1.000
_cell.length_b   1.000
_cell.length_c   1.000
_cell.angle_alpha   90.00
_cell.angle_beta   90.00
_cell.angle_gamma   90.00
#
_symmetry.space_group_name_H-M   'P 1'
#
loop_
_entity.id
_entity.type
_entity.pdbx_description
1 polymer ?
#
loop_
_entity_poly.entity_id
_entity_poly.type
_entity_poly.pdbx_seq_one_letter_code
_entity_poly.pdbx_strand_id
1 'polypeptide(L)'
;MSKAATIAAGVVAALTLLLLADWAVLSIRVPKDDKAVKALQEKTKQDASFAPELAALQKRVTDYRIARTLRDTWAGYGLLVASAVFLVLAKRNLPRHIPGAPQKATRGDSGGHLHRSRGPAIAAVEALDLAFVEEAVTRIGRGREMAIPLLQAIQSHYRYLPDEALRRLCELTEITPAQIAGTSSFYGQFRRSPVGEHIVKVCHGTACHVAGARQITDELRRYLEISEGQDTDALRQFTIEEVACLGCCSLAPVLMVDDHTAGRLTPNTAPGALKAFEKEPA
;
A
#
# COMPACT_ATOMS: atom_id res chain seq x y z
N MET A 1 -16.02 -2.13 -43.02
CA MET A 1 -14.90 -2.48 -42.12
C MET A 1 -13.74 -2.99 -42.97
N SER A 2 -12.49 -2.64 -42.65
CA SER A 2 -11.33 -3.14 -43.41
C SER A 2 -11.11 -4.64 -43.15
N LYS A 3 -10.56 -5.38 -44.13
CA LYS A 3 -10.18 -6.80 -43.96
C LYS A 3 -9.28 -7.03 -42.73
N ALA A 4 -8.48 -6.03 -42.36
CA ALA A 4 -7.65 -6.06 -41.16
C ALA A 4 -8.46 -6.03 -39.84
N ALA A 5 -9.57 -5.31 -39.78
CA ALA A 5 -10.42 -5.25 -38.60
C ALA A 5 -11.18 -6.58 -38.37
N THR A 6 -11.62 -7.25 -39.43
CA THR A 6 -12.26 -8.57 -39.34
C THR A 6 -11.27 -9.65 -38.90
N ILE A 7 -10.01 -9.58 -39.34
CA ILE A 7 -8.94 -10.48 -38.89
C ILE A 7 -8.67 -10.27 -37.40
N ALA A 8 -8.52 -9.01 -36.95
CA ALA A 8 -8.27 -8.70 -35.54
C ALA A 8 -9.41 -9.18 -34.62
N ALA A 9 -10.68 -9.00 -35.04
CA ALA A 9 -11.83 -9.52 -34.30
C ALA A 9 -11.84 -11.06 -34.21
N GLY A 10 -11.47 -11.75 -35.30
CA GLY A 10 -11.31 -13.21 -35.30
C GLY A 10 -10.23 -13.70 -34.34
N VAL A 11 -9.09 -13.01 -34.27
CA VAL A 11 -8.01 -13.31 -33.32
C VAL A 11 -8.46 -13.11 -31.87
N VAL A 12 -9.17 -12.02 -31.57
CA VAL A 12 -9.76 -11.76 -30.24
C VAL A 12 -10.70 -12.89 -29.83
N ALA A 13 -11.61 -13.30 -30.72
CA ALA A 13 -12.55 -14.38 -30.45
C ALA A 13 -11.84 -15.73 -30.21
N ALA A 14 -10.84 -16.05 -31.02
CA ALA A 14 -10.07 -17.29 -30.90
C ALA A 14 -9.27 -17.36 -29.58
N LEU A 15 -8.59 -16.26 -29.20
CA LEU A 15 -7.83 -16.18 -27.95
C LEU A 15 -8.74 -16.22 -26.72
N THR A 16 -9.92 -15.58 -26.79
CA THR A 16 -10.90 -15.62 -25.71
C THR A 16 -11.46 -17.04 -25.53
N LEU A 17 -11.78 -17.74 -26.63
CA LEU A 17 -12.21 -19.14 -26.57
C LEU A 17 -11.12 -20.05 -26.00
N LEU A 18 -9.86 -19.82 -26.36
CA LEU A 18 -8.72 -20.56 -25.82
C LEU A 18 -8.62 -20.38 -24.30
N LEU A 19 -8.68 -19.13 -23.81
CA LEU A 19 -8.65 -18.84 -22.37
C LEU A 19 -9.86 -19.42 -21.61
N LEU A 20 -11.05 -19.42 -22.21
CA LEU A 20 -12.25 -20.01 -21.60
C LEU A 20 -12.19 -21.54 -21.54
N ALA A 21 -11.72 -22.19 -22.62
CA ALA A 21 -11.51 -23.63 -22.64
C ALA A 21 -10.47 -24.04 -21.58
N ASP A 22 -9.39 -23.24 -21.46
CA ASP A 22 -8.37 -23.44 -20.47
C ASP A 22 -8.97 -23.28 -19.05
N TRP A 23 -9.68 -22.19 -18.76
CA TRP A 23 -10.40 -22.01 -17.48
C TRP A 23 -11.34 -23.18 -17.13
N ALA A 24 -12.10 -23.71 -18.09
CA ALA A 24 -12.98 -24.85 -17.88
C ALA A 24 -12.20 -26.14 -17.51
N VAL A 25 -10.99 -26.33 -18.04
CA VAL A 25 -10.12 -27.45 -17.64
C VAL A 25 -9.59 -27.22 -16.21
N LEU A 26 -9.27 -25.99 -15.81
CA LEU A 26 -8.77 -25.67 -14.45
C LEU A 26 -9.80 -25.96 -13.38
N SER A 27 -11.04 -25.53 -13.60
CA SER A 27 -12.11 -25.68 -12.62
C SER A 27 -12.35 -27.15 -12.24
N ILE A 28 -12.03 -28.08 -13.14
CA ILE A 28 -12.14 -29.52 -12.91
C ILE A 28 -10.84 -30.14 -12.37
N ARG A 29 -9.68 -29.74 -12.92
CA ARG A 29 -8.40 -30.43 -12.64
C ARG A 29 -7.74 -29.97 -11.35
N VAL A 30 -7.74 -28.67 -11.05
CA VAL A 30 -7.07 -28.11 -9.86
C VAL A 30 -7.58 -28.75 -8.56
N PRO A 31 -8.92 -28.91 -8.34
CA PRO A 31 -9.41 -29.56 -7.14
C PRO A 31 -8.99 -31.03 -7.02
N LYS A 32 -8.79 -31.74 -8.14
CA LYS A 32 -8.34 -33.14 -8.14
C LYS A 32 -6.86 -33.24 -7.76
N ASP A 33 -6.02 -32.40 -8.34
CA ASP A 33 -4.59 -32.37 -8.04
C ASP A 33 -4.33 -31.97 -6.59
N ASP A 34 -5.06 -30.96 -6.08
CA ASP A 34 -4.93 -30.52 -4.68
C ASP A 34 -5.38 -31.62 -3.69
N LYS A 35 -6.45 -32.36 -4.02
CA LYS A 35 -6.87 -33.53 -3.22
C LYS A 35 -5.82 -34.63 -3.24
N ALA A 36 -5.22 -34.93 -4.40
CA ALA A 36 -4.18 -35.94 -4.54
C ALA A 36 -2.91 -35.59 -3.75
N VAL A 37 -2.45 -34.33 -3.84
CA VAL A 37 -1.31 -33.85 -3.06
C VAL A 37 -1.59 -33.92 -1.56
N LYS A 38 -2.76 -33.46 -1.10
CA LYS A 38 -3.13 -33.53 0.32
C LYS A 38 -3.21 -34.96 0.85
N ALA A 39 -3.78 -35.89 0.07
CA ALA A 39 -3.85 -37.30 0.46
C ALA A 39 -2.46 -37.91 0.60
N LEU A 40 -1.53 -37.59 -0.30
CA LEU A 40 -0.17 -38.11 -0.27
C LEU A 40 0.69 -37.45 0.81
N GLN A 41 0.45 -36.17 1.11
CA GLN A 41 1.02 -35.48 2.28
C GLN A 41 0.62 -36.17 3.57
N GLU A 42 -0.65 -36.54 3.72
CA GLU A 42 -1.12 -37.23 4.92
C GLU A 42 -0.50 -38.62 5.06
N LYS A 43 -0.37 -39.37 3.95
CA LYS A 43 0.38 -40.64 3.94
C LYS A 43 1.84 -40.46 4.32
N THR A 44 2.48 -39.39 3.84
CA THR A 44 3.90 -39.09 4.14
C THR A 44 4.13 -38.75 5.62
N LYS A 45 3.13 -38.16 6.30
CA LYS A 45 3.20 -37.93 7.75
C LYS A 45 3.16 -39.24 8.54
N GLN A 46 2.44 -40.25 8.04
CA GLN A 46 2.30 -41.56 8.68
C GLN A 46 3.48 -42.49 8.35
N ASP A 47 4.02 -42.39 7.13
CA ASP A 47 5.16 -43.16 6.66
C ASP A 47 6.06 -42.32 5.74
N ALA A 48 7.31 -42.13 6.16
CA ALA A 48 8.30 -41.33 5.42
C ALA A 48 8.72 -41.96 4.07
N SER A 49 8.42 -43.24 3.83
CA SER A 49 8.73 -43.93 2.57
C SER A 49 8.03 -43.32 1.35
N PHE A 50 6.92 -42.58 1.54
CA PHE A 50 6.16 -41.91 0.48
C PHE A 50 6.70 -40.52 0.09
N ALA A 51 7.72 -40.00 0.78
CA ALA A 51 8.35 -38.71 0.46
C ALA A 51 8.81 -38.56 -1.01
N PRO A 52 9.49 -39.53 -1.66
CA PRO A 52 9.86 -39.41 -3.07
C PRO A 52 8.65 -39.38 -4.01
N GLU A 53 7.58 -40.10 -3.68
CA GLU A 53 6.34 -40.09 -4.46
C GLU A 53 5.63 -38.73 -4.37
N LEU A 54 5.60 -38.14 -3.16
CA LEU A 54 5.05 -36.81 -2.92
C LEU A 54 5.81 -35.74 -3.70
N ALA A 55 7.15 -35.78 -3.65
CA ALA A 55 8.00 -34.85 -4.39
C ALA A 55 7.79 -34.96 -5.91
N ALA A 56 7.68 -36.19 -6.45
CA ALA A 56 7.40 -36.41 -7.86
C ALA A 56 6.02 -35.88 -8.27
N LEU A 57 4.99 -36.08 -7.44
CA LEU A 57 3.65 -35.55 -7.69
C LEU A 57 3.62 -34.02 -7.64
N GLN A 58 4.21 -33.42 -6.60
CA GLN A 58 4.32 -31.97 -6.46
C GLN A 58 5.07 -31.34 -7.63
N LYS A 59 6.17 -31.96 -8.08
CA LYS A 59 6.93 -31.52 -9.25
C LYS A 59 6.06 -31.57 -10.52
N ARG A 60 5.36 -32.68 -10.78
CA ARG A 60 4.47 -32.80 -11.95
C ARG A 60 3.36 -31.74 -11.96
N VAL A 61 2.72 -31.50 -10.82
CA VAL A 61 1.65 -30.50 -10.68
C VAL A 61 2.22 -29.09 -10.90
N THR A 62 3.39 -28.79 -10.34
CA THR A 62 4.07 -27.50 -10.50
C THR A 62 4.52 -27.26 -11.95
N ASP A 63 5.16 -28.25 -12.57
CA ASP A 63 5.61 -28.16 -13.98
C ASP A 63 4.42 -27.91 -14.91
N TYR A 64 3.30 -28.60 -14.69
CA TYR A 64 2.06 -28.38 -15.44
C TYR A 64 1.49 -26.97 -15.23
N ARG A 65 1.48 -26.46 -13.99
CA ARG A 65 1.03 -25.09 -13.67
C ARG A 65 1.91 -24.06 -14.36
N ILE A 66 3.24 -24.19 -14.31
CA ILE A 66 4.17 -23.24 -14.93
C ILE A 66 4.02 -23.19 -16.45
N ALA A 67 4.07 -24.35 -17.12
CA ALA A 67 3.95 -24.43 -18.58
C ALA A 67 2.63 -23.82 -19.09
N ARG A 68 1.59 -23.90 -18.27
CA ARG A 68 0.27 -23.36 -18.55
C ARG A 68 0.17 -21.85 -18.28
N THR A 69 0.63 -21.38 -17.12
CA THR A 69 0.65 -19.94 -16.81
C THR A 69 1.39 -19.16 -17.90
N LEU A 70 2.49 -19.71 -18.43
CA LEU A 70 3.18 -19.12 -19.57
C LEU A 70 2.26 -19.00 -20.80
N ARG A 71 1.55 -20.07 -21.17
CA ARG A 71 0.62 -20.08 -22.31
C ARG A 71 -0.50 -19.05 -22.16
N ASP A 72 -1.14 -18.99 -20.99
CA ASP A 72 -2.25 -18.07 -20.73
C ASP A 72 -1.78 -16.61 -20.72
N THR A 73 -0.56 -16.37 -20.21
CA THR A 73 0.08 -15.06 -20.25
C THR A 73 0.30 -14.61 -21.70
N TRP A 74 0.84 -15.48 -22.57
CA TRP A 74 1.00 -15.19 -23.99
C TRP A 74 -0.34 -14.94 -24.70
N ALA A 75 -1.36 -15.74 -24.40
CA ALA A 75 -2.71 -15.56 -24.95
C ALA A 75 -3.36 -14.24 -24.50
N GLY A 76 -3.18 -13.86 -23.23
CA GLY A 76 -3.64 -12.58 -22.68
C GLY A 76 -2.96 -11.38 -23.35
N TYR A 77 -1.63 -11.42 -23.53
CA TYR A 77 -0.92 -10.39 -24.30
C TYR A 77 -1.41 -10.30 -25.74
N GLY A 78 -1.61 -11.44 -26.40
CA GLY A 78 -2.19 -11.50 -27.75
C GLY A 78 -3.57 -10.83 -27.82
N LEU A 79 -4.42 -11.06 -26.81
CA LEU A 79 -5.75 -10.48 -26.72
C LEU A 79 -5.70 -8.95 -26.56
N LEU A 80 -4.81 -8.45 -25.71
CA LEU A 80 -4.60 -7.00 -25.52
C LEU A 80 -4.15 -6.32 -26.82
N VAL A 81 -3.15 -6.89 -27.49
CA VAL A 81 -2.62 -6.35 -28.75
C VAL A 81 -3.69 -6.39 -29.85
N ALA A 82 -4.38 -7.52 -30.02
CA ALA A 82 -5.44 -7.65 -31.02
C ALA A 82 -6.61 -6.69 -30.77
N SER A 83 -6.99 -6.47 -29.51
CA SER A 83 -8.03 -5.50 -29.12
C SER A 83 -7.59 -4.06 -29.41
N ALA A 84 -6.34 -3.70 -29.10
CA ALA A 84 -5.80 -2.38 -29.41
C ALA A 84 -5.77 -2.12 -30.93
N VAL A 85 -5.31 -3.09 -31.72
CA VAL A 85 -5.30 -3.01 -33.19
C VAL A 85 -6.73 -2.86 -33.74
N PHE A 86 -7.69 -3.64 -33.21
CA PHE A 86 -9.09 -3.53 -33.60
C PHE A 86 -9.66 -2.13 -33.33
N LEU A 87 -9.43 -1.58 -32.13
CA LEU A 87 -9.91 -0.24 -31.77
C LEU A 87 -9.27 0.86 -32.63
N VAL A 88 -7.98 0.78 -32.94
CA VAL A 88 -7.28 1.73 -33.81
C VAL A 88 -7.85 1.68 -35.24
N LEU A 89 -8.11 0.48 -35.77
CA LEU A 89 -8.68 0.30 -37.11
C LEU A 89 -10.17 0.69 -37.17
N ALA A 90 -10.92 0.48 -36.10
CA ALA A 90 -12.31 0.92 -35.97
C ALA A 90 -12.39 2.46 -35.91
N LYS A 91 -11.49 3.12 -35.15
CA LYS A 91 -11.40 4.58 -35.04
C LYS A 91 -11.07 5.27 -36.37
N ARG A 92 -10.37 4.60 -37.28
CA ARG A 92 -10.11 5.11 -38.65
C ARG A 92 -11.36 5.18 -39.55
N ASN A 93 -12.43 4.47 -39.19
CA ASN A 93 -13.68 4.42 -39.98
C ASN A 93 -14.86 5.15 -39.30
N LEU A 94 -14.63 5.83 -38.18
CA LEU A 94 -15.65 6.65 -37.52
C LEU A 94 -15.69 8.05 -38.17
N PRO A 95 -16.88 8.57 -38.52
CA PRO A 95 -17.01 9.94 -39.01
C PRO A 95 -16.53 10.93 -37.94
N ARG A 96 -15.64 11.85 -38.32
CA ARG A 96 -15.04 12.88 -37.42
C ARG A 96 -16.02 13.98 -36.99
N HIS A 97 -17.33 13.80 -37.17
CA HIS A 97 -18.31 14.82 -36.81
C HIS A 97 -18.96 14.48 -35.48
N ILE A 98 -18.54 15.15 -34.41
CA ILE A 98 -19.32 15.29 -33.18
C ILE A 98 -20.11 16.60 -33.36
N PRO A 99 -21.43 16.58 -33.55
CA PRO A 99 -22.24 17.79 -33.43
C PRO A 99 -22.34 18.13 -31.94
N GLY A 100 -21.83 19.30 -31.53
CA GLY A 100 -22.08 19.84 -30.18
C GLY A 100 -20.91 19.88 -29.20
N ALA A 101 -19.65 19.90 -29.65
CA ALA A 101 -18.55 20.28 -28.75
C ALA A 101 -18.49 21.82 -28.60
N PRO A 102 -18.48 22.38 -27.38
CA PRO A 102 -18.39 23.82 -27.18
C PRO A 102 -17.07 24.37 -27.73
N GLN A 103 -17.15 25.53 -28.37
CA GLN A 103 -16.02 26.22 -28.98
C GLN A 103 -14.93 26.48 -27.94
N LYS A 104 -13.68 26.19 -28.31
CA LYS A 104 -12.49 26.60 -27.56
C LYS A 104 -12.56 28.10 -27.29
N ALA A 105 -12.71 28.46 -26.02
CA ALA A 105 -12.45 29.81 -25.56
C ALA A 105 -11.05 30.22 -25.99
N THR A 106 -10.98 31.36 -26.65
CA THR A 106 -9.77 32.04 -27.09
C THR A 106 -8.82 32.22 -25.90
N ARG A 107 -7.53 31.95 -26.13
CA ARG A 107 -6.45 32.31 -25.21
C ARG A 107 -6.45 33.84 -25.05
N GLY A 108 -7.04 34.30 -23.95
CA GLY A 108 -6.78 35.61 -23.38
C GLY A 108 -5.46 35.54 -22.59
N ASP A 109 -4.47 36.24 -23.11
CA ASP A 109 -3.26 36.60 -22.38
C ASP A 109 -3.65 37.63 -21.31
N SER A 110 -3.78 37.18 -20.07
CA SER A 110 -3.79 38.05 -18.91
C SER A 110 -2.94 37.40 -17.83
N GLY A 111 -1.81 38.06 -17.55
CA GLY A 111 -0.78 37.64 -16.60
C GLY A 111 -1.37 37.29 -15.24
N GLY A 112 -1.52 35.99 -14.99
CA GLY A 112 -1.67 35.44 -13.65
C GLY A 112 -0.29 35.16 -13.10
N HIS A 113 0.20 36.04 -12.23
CA HIS A 113 1.32 35.70 -11.35
C HIS A 113 0.98 34.40 -10.62
N LEU A 114 1.66 33.31 -10.98
CA LEU A 114 1.63 32.07 -10.25
C LEU A 114 2.14 32.37 -8.84
N HIS A 115 1.21 32.55 -7.92
CA HIS A 115 1.48 32.58 -6.50
C HIS A 115 1.96 31.17 -6.12
N ARG A 116 3.27 30.94 -6.24
CA ARG A 116 3.95 29.82 -5.59
C ARG A 116 3.73 30.05 -4.11
N SER A 117 2.72 29.42 -3.54
CA SER A 117 2.56 29.32 -2.09
C SER A 117 3.80 28.59 -1.59
N ARG A 118 4.79 29.37 -1.16
CA ARG A 118 5.82 28.90 -0.24
C ARG A 118 5.04 28.38 0.96
N GLY A 119 5.04 27.06 1.12
CA GLY A 119 4.65 26.44 2.38
C GLY A 119 5.42 27.12 3.52
N PRO A 120 4.84 27.18 4.73
CA PRO A 120 5.46 27.88 5.84
C PRO A 120 6.88 27.36 6.03
N ALA A 121 7.83 28.28 6.18
CA ALA A 121 9.20 27.98 6.51
C ALA A 121 9.20 27.14 7.78
N ILE A 122 9.56 25.87 7.65
CA ILE A 122 9.69 24.97 8.79
C ILE A 122 10.79 25.56 9.66
N ALA A 123 10.45 25.89 10.89
CA ALA A 123 11.35 26.41 11.90
C ALA A 123 12.60 25.53 11.99
N ALA A 124 13.75 26.17 12.18
CA ALA A 124 15.09 25.58 12.23
C ALA A 124 15.09 24.20 12.91
N VAL A 125 15.34 23.16 12.12
CA VAL A 125 15.54 21.81 12.61
C VAL A 125 16.88 21.80 13.34
N GLU A 126 16.88 21.41 14.61
CA GLU A 126 18.10 21.10 15.36
C GLU A 126 19.03 20.24 14.50
N ALA A 127 20.33 20.49 14.59
CA ALA A 127 21.34 19.78 13.79
C ALA A 127 21.15 18.27 13.95
N LEU A 128 20.69 17.63 12.87
CA LEU A 128 20.37 16.21 12.88
C LEU A 128 21.68 15.41 12.97
N ASP A 129 21.82 14.56 13.98
CA ASP A 129 22.99 13.68 14.08
C ASP A 129 22.91 12.58 13.02
N LEU A 130 23.72 12.70 11.96
CA LEU A 130 23.75 11.72 10.86
C LEU A 130 24.62 10.49 11.17
N ALA A 131 25.38 10.48 12.27
CA ALA A 131 26.25 9.36 12.63
C ALA A 131 25.45 8.07 12.86
N PHE A 132 24.23 8.19 13.40
CA PHE A 132 23.33 7.06 13.58
C PHE A 132 23.00 6.34 12.26
N VAL A 133 22.90 7.06 11.14
CA VAL A 133 22.63 6.44 9.83
C VAL A 133 23.77 5.51 9.42
N GLU A 134 25.01 5.91 9.68
CA GLU A 134 26.20 5.11 9.39
C GLU A 134 26.28 3.86 10.27
N GLU A 135 25.96 4.00 11.56
CA GLU A 135 25.85 2.89 12.50
C GLU A 135 24.77 1.90 12.06
N ALA A 136 23.57 2.40 11.71
CA ALA A 136 22.46 1.57 11.27
C ALA A 136 22.79 0.79 9.99
N VAL A 137 23.43 1.43 9.01
CA VAL A 137 23.90 0.78 7.78
C VAL A 137 24.95 -0.28 8.05
N THR A 138 25.87 -0.03 8.97
CA THR A 138 26.92 -1.00 9.34
C THR A 138 26.33 -2.23 10.02
N ARG A 139 25.31 -2.03 10.86
CA ARG A 139 24.63 -3.11 11.59
C ARG A 139 23.68 -3.94 10.73
N ILE A 140 22.92 -3.32 9.83
CA ILE A 140 21.82 -3.96 9.08
C ILE A 140 22.27 -4.42 7.69
N GLY A 141 23.14 -3.64 7.02
CA GLY A 141 23.61 -3.91 5.66
C GLY A 141 23.29 -2.81 4.66
N ARG A 142 23.77 -2.98 3.42
CA ARG A 142 23.72 -1.97 2.35
C ARG A 142 22.86 -2.34 1.13
N GLY A 143 22.39 -3.59 1.07
CA GLY A 143 21.61 -4.10 -0.06
C GLY A 143 20.23 -3.48 -0.15
N ARG A 144 19.63 -3.52 -1.36
CA ARG A 144 18.31 -2.95 -1.64
C ARG A 144 17.18 -3.61 -0.83
N GLU A 145 17.35 -4.88 -0.50
CA GLU A 145 16.46 -5.67 0.35
C GLU A 145 16.38 -5.14 1.79
N MET A 146 17.37 -4.37 2.23
CA MET A 146 17.43 -3.81 3.58
C MET A 146 16.68 -2.47 3.73
N ALA A 147 16.00 -1.99 2.69
CA ALA A 147 15.31 -0.69 2.72
C ALA A 147 14.30 -0.58 3.86
N ILE A 148 13.43 -1.58 4.06
CA ILE A 148 12.42 -1.53 5.14
C ILE A 148 13.08 -1.53 6.53
N PRO A 149 13.98 -2.47 6.86
CA PRO A 149 14.69 -2.47 8.15
C PRO A 149 15.45 -1.16 8.44
N LEU A 150 16.13 -0.60 7.43
CA LEU A 150 16.88 0.66 7.58
C LEU A 150 15.95 1.83 7.85
N LEU A 151 14.84 1.94 7.12
CA LEU A 151 13.82 2.97 7.36
C LEU A 151 13.17 2.81 8.74
N GLN A 152 12.92 1.58 9.19
CA GLN A 152 12.41 1.32 10.54
C GLN A 152 13.40 1.75 11.62
N ALA A 153 14.71 1.49 11.44
CA ALA A 153 15.74 1.92 12.37
C ALA A 153 15.86 3.44 12.45
N ILE A 154 15.90 4.13 11.30
CA ILE A 154 15.93 5.59 11.21
C ILE A 154 14.68 6.19 11.88
N GLN A 155 13.50 5.68 11.54
CA GLN A 155 12.26 6.16 12.17
C GLN A 155 12.21 5.88 13.67
N SER A 156 12.76 4.77 14.15
CA SER A 156 12.77 4.50 15.59
C SER A 156 13.67 5.48 16.34
N HIS A 157 14.76 5.93 15.71
CA HIS A 157 15.70 6.87 16.31
C HIS A 157 15.21 8.33 16.23
N TYR A 158 14.79 8.80 15.06
CA TYR A 158 14.33 10.19 14.89
C TYR A 158 12.82 10.37 15.10
N ARG A 159 12.05 9.29 15.32
CA ARG A 159 10.57 9.22 15.36
C ARG A 159 9.84 9.47 14.03
N TYR A 160 10.55 9.97 13.03
CA TYR A 160 10.08 10.15 11.65
C TYR A 160 11.23 9.86 10.67
N LEU A 161 11.00 10.09 9.38
CA LEU A 161 12.00 9.96 8.32
C LEU A 161 12.47 11.33 7.80
N PRO A 162 13.50 11.93 8.42
CA PRO A 162 14.13 13.16 7.95
C PRO A 162 14.74 13.03 6.57
N ASP A 163 14.53 14.02 5.70
CA ASP A 163 15.06 14.02 4.33
C ASP A 163 16.60 14.00 4.31
N GLU A 164 17.27 14.64 5.27
CA GLU A 164 18.73 14.61 5.43
C GLU A 164 19.24 13.18 5.71
N ALA A 165 18.59 12.48 6.65
CA ALA A 165 18.95 11.10 7.01
C ALA A 165 18.71 10.13 5.84
N LEU A 166 17.61 10.32 5.10
CA LEU A 166 17.31 9.52 3.91
C LEU A 166 18.31 9.77 2.77
N ARG A 167 18.73 11.03 2.58
CA ARG A 167 19.80 11.36 1.62
C ARG A 167 21.09 10.64 1.97
N ARG A 168 21.48 10.71 3.25
CA ARG A 168 22.68 10.03 3.75
C ARG A 168 22.58 8.51 3.58
N LEU A 169 21.41 7.93 3.80
CA LEU A 169 21.16 6.52 3.58
C LEU A 169 21.39 6.12 2.10
N CYS A 170 20.90 6.92 1.16
CA CYS A 170 21.12 6.69 -0.28
C CYS A 170 22.60 6.78 -0.69
N GLU A 171 23.40 7.63 -0.04
CA GLU A 171 24.83 7.74 -0.31
C GLU A 171 25.60 6.50 0.17
N LEU A 172 25.14 5.87 1.26
CA LEU A 172 25.83 4.76 1.92
C LEU A 172 25.39 3.37 1.42
N THR A 173 24.29 3.29 0.69
CA THR A 173 23.64 2.02 0.31
C THR A 173 23.30 1.98 -1.17
N GLU A 174 22.89 0.81 -1.66
CA GLU A 174 22.42 0.63 -3.05
C GLU A 174 20.97 1.09 -3.27
N ILE A 175 20.36 1.70 -2.24
CA ILE A 175 18.95 2.10 -2.20
C ILE A 175 18.80 3.48 -2.83
N THR A 176 17.96 3.58 -3.84
CA THR A 176 17.69 4.84 -4.55
C THR A 176 16.64 5.69 -3.85
N PRO A 177 16.64 7.03 -4.04
CA PRO A 177 15.60 7.90 -3.51
C PRO A 177 14.19 7.52 -3.99
N ALA A 178 14.08 6.99 -5.21
CA ALA A 178 12.81 6.52 -5.77
C ALA A 178 12.27 5.28 -5.02
N GLN A 179 13.15 4.36 -4.62
CA GLN A 179 12.77 3.21 -3.79
C GLN A 179 12.33 3.66 -2.40
N ILE A 180 13.08 4.56 -1.75
CA ILE A 180 12.68 5.11 -0.45
C ILE A 180 11.32 5.80 -0.54
N ALA A 181 11.12 6.65 -1.54
CA ALA A 181 9.84 7.34 -1.75
C ALA A 181 8.70 6.34 -1.96
N GLY A 182 8.90 5.33 -2.83
CA GLY A 182 7.91 4.28 -3.07
C GLY A 182 7.57 3.51 -1.80
N THR A 183 8.58 2.98 -1.10
CA THR A 183 8.40 2.20 0.13
C THR A 183 7.75 3.02 1.25
N SER A 184 8.25 4.23 1.54
CA SER A 184 7.73 5.08 2.61
C SER A 184 6.31 5.60 2.33
N SER A 185 5.93 5.79 1.06
CA SER A 185 4.56 6.15 0.69
C SER A 185 3.59 4.97 0.68
N PHE A 186 4.10 3.76 0.44
CA PHE A 186 3.27 2.56 0.30
C PHE A 186 2.86 1.99 1.66
N TYR A 187 3.79 1.94 2.62
CA TYR A 187 3.50 1.47 3.97
C TYR A 187 3.12 2.64 4.88
N GLY A 188 1.85 2.69 5.29
CA GLY A 188 1.33 3.75 6.17
C GLY A 188 2.00 3.85 7.55
N GLN A 189 2.80 2.86 7.95
CA GLN A 189 3.59 2.92 9.18
C GLN A 189 4.73 3.94 9.15
N PHE A 190 5.16 4.37 7.95
CA PHE A 190 6.29 5.28 7.79
C PHE A 190 5.84 6.74 7.82
N ARG A 191 6.44 7.50 8.73
CA ARG A 191 6.10 8.88 9.03
C ARG A 191 7.13 9.79 8.40
N ARG A 192 6.68 10.68 7.51
CA ARG A 192 7.53 11.65 6.81
C ARG A 192 7.50 13.05 7.44
N SER A 193 6.62 13.25 8.39
CA SER A 193 6.52 14.48 9.17
C SER A 193 6.93 14.20 10.62
N PRO A 194 7.52 15.17 11.33
CA PRO A 194 7.79 15.06 12.75
C PRO A 194 6.51 14.73 13.53
N VAL A 195 6.66 13.86 14.52
CA VAL A 195 5.60 13.44 15.42
C VAL A 195 5.98 13.70 16.87
N GLY A 196 4.96 13.69 17.72
CA GLY A 196 5.11 13.77 19.16
C GLY A 196 5.74 12.51 19.75
N GLU A 197 5.84 12.50 21.07
CA GLU A 197 6.42 11.39 21.83
C GLU A 197 5.56 10.13 21.82
N HIS A 198 4.25 10.30 21.89
CA HIS A 198 3.26 9.24 21.93
C HIS A 198 2.37 9.28 20.68
N ILE A 199 2.14 8.12 20.07
CA ILE A 199 1.25 7.99 18.91
C ILE A 199 -0.10 7.43 19.38
N VAL A 200 -1.15 8.21 19.17
CA VAL A 200 -2.54 7.85 19.48
C VAL A 200 -3.22 7.38 18.21
N LYS A 201 -3.30 6.07 17.99
CA LYS A 201 -3.99 5.45 16.86
C LYS A 201 -5.48 5.30 17.18
N VAL A 202 -6.33 6.03 16.48
CA VAL A 202 -7.80 5.93 16.63
C VAL A 202 -8.38 5.05 15.54
N CYS A 203 -9.10 3.99 15.92
CA CYS A 203 -9.69 3.05 14.96
C CYS A 203 -10.93 3.65 14.29
N HIS A 204 -10.90 3.75 12.97
CA HIS A 204 -12.02 4.15 12.11
C HIS A 204 -12.59 2.98 11.29
N GLY A 205 -12.31 1.75 11.72
CA GLY A 205 -12.89 0.55 11.12
C GLY A 205 -14.39 0.48 11.31
N THR A 206 -15.09 -0.33 10.51
CA THR A 206 -16.56 -0.34 10.43
C THR A 206 -17.27 -0.39 11.80
N ALA A 207 -16.81 -1.26 12.70
CA ALA A 207 -17.39 -1.37 14.04
C ALA A 207 -17.20 -0.09 14.87
N CYS A 208 -16.03 0.53 14.83
CA CYS A 208 -15.73 1.76 15.55
C CYS A 208 -16.41 2.97 14.90
N HIS A 209 -16.49 2.99 13.57
CA HIS A 209 -17.18 4.03 12.80
C HIS A 209 -18.66 4.13 13.22
N VAL A 210 -19.38 2.99 13.24
CA VAL A 210 -20.79 2.95 13.66
C VAL A 210 -20.94 3.25 15.16
N ALA A 211 -19.95 2.88 15.98
CA ALA A 211 -19.93 3.18 17.41
C ALA A 211 -19.48 4.62 17.75
N GLY A 212 -19.18 5.46 16.75
CA GLY A 212 -18.89 6.87 16.95
C GLY A 212 -17.40 7.25 17.07
N ALA A 213 -16.50 6.57 16.35
CA ALA A 213 -15.06 6.88 16.34
C ALA A 213 -14.74 8.33 15.94
N ARG A 214 -15.59 8.97 15.13
CA ARG A 214 -15.42 10.38 14.76
C ARG A 214 -15.57 11.29 15.97
N GLN A 215 -16.60 11.09 16.81
CA GLN A 215 -16.76 11.87 18.03
C GLN A 215 -15.60 11.68 19.01
N ILE A 216 -15.01 10.48 19.04
CA ILE A 216 -13.79 10.20 19.83
C ILE A 216 -12.62 11.04 19.31
N THR A 217 -12.38 11.01 18.01
CA THR A 217 -11.27 11.75 17.38
C THR A 217 -11.43 13.26 17.59
N ASP A 218 -12.64 13.80 17.37
CA ASP A 218 -12.95 15.22 17.54
C ASP A 218 -12.78 15.69 18.99
N GLU A 219 -13.11 14.84 19.98
CA GLU A 219 -12.89 15.15 21.39
C GLU A 219 -11.41 15.11 21.77
N LEU A 220 -10.65 14.12 21.30
CA LEU A 220 -9.21 14.03 21.55
C LEU A 220 -8.46 15.23 20.94
N ARG A 221 -8.83 15.65 19.73
CA ARG A 221 -8.24 16.84 19.08
C ARG A 221 -8.54 18.13 19.86
N ARG A 222 -9.75 18.26 20.41
CA ARG A 222 -10.12 19.40 21.26
C ARG A 222 -9.38 19.38 22.59
N TYR A 223 -9.28 18.22 23.24
CA TYR A 223 -8.57 18.04 24.50
C TYR A 223 -7.08 18.37 24.38
N LEU A 224 -6.44 17.96 23.29
CA LEU A 224 -5.02 18.23 23.01
C LEU A 224 -4.76 19.58 22.33
N GLU A 225 -5.81 20.38 22.09
CA GLU A 225 -5.73 21.68 21.40
C GLU A 225 -5.05 21.61 20.02
N ILE A 226 -5.21 20.49 19.30
CA ILE A 226 -4.60 20.28 17.99
C ILE A 226 -5.34 21.11 16.94
N SER A 227 -4.62 22.01 16.28
CA SER A 227 -5.14 22.86 15.20
C SER A 227 -5.61 22.07 13.98
N GLU A 228 -6.52 22.65 13.18
CA GLU A 228 -6.96 22.04 11.92
C GLU A 228 -5.78 21.83 10.95
N GLY A 229 -5.74 20.63 10.34
CA GLY A 229 -4.68 20.25 9.40
C GLY A 229 -3.34 19.88 10.03
N GLN A 230 -3.25 19.82 11.36
CA GLN A 230 -2.13 19.25 12.10
C GLN A 230 -2.55 17.97 12.82
N ASP A 231 -1.63 17.06 13.08
CA ASP A 231 -1.94 15.83 13.83
C ASP A 231 -1.22 15.75 15.16
N THR A 232 -0.24 16.63 15.37
CA THR A 232 0.58 16.69 16.59
C THR A 232 0.21 17.92 17.41
N ASP A 233 0.16 17.77 18.72
CA ASP A 233 -0.09 18.86 19.67
C ASP A 233 1.06 19.88 19.72
N ALA A 234 0.80 21.05 20.30
CA ALA A 234 1.79 22.12 20.39
C ALA A 234 3.00 21.76 21.25
N LEU A 235 2.83 20.88 22.25
CA LEU A 235 3.90 20.41 23.14
C LEU A 235 4.71 19.26 22.52
N ARG A 236 4.33 18.76 21.33
CA ARG A 236 4.93 17.58 20.68
C ARG A 236 4.97 16.36 21.60
N GLN A 237 3.94 16.21 22.44
CA GLN A 237 3.75 15.04 23.30
C GLN A 237 2.91 13.97 22.61
N PHE A 238 1.88 14.35 21.86
CA PHE A 238 0.91 13.43 21.28
C PHE A 238 0.68 13.71 19.80
N THR A 239 0.67 12.65 19.00
CA THR A 239 0.20 12.69 17.61
C THR A 239 -1.00 11.77 17.43
N ILE A 240 -2.10 12.30 16.92
CA ILE A 240 -3.30 11.53 16.58
C ILE A 240 -3.15 10.96 15.16
N GLU A 241 -3.27 9.64 15.04
CA GLU A 241 -3.24 8.91 13.77
C GLU A 241 -4.58 8.19 13.57
N GLU A 242 -5.32 8.53 12.51
CA GLU A 242 -6.54 7.80 12.15
C GLU A 242 -6.16 6.51 11.40
N VAL A 243 -6.51 5.36 11.96
CA VAL A 243 -6.18 4.05 11.37
C VAL A 243 -7.43 3.30 10.95
N ALA A 244 -7.34 2.57 9.84
CA ALA A 244 -8.49 1.85 9.29
C ALA A 244 -8.99 0.72 10.19
N CYS A 245 -8.11 -0.01 10.90
CA CYS A 245 -8.54 -1.09 11.79
C CYS A 245 -7.43 -1.45 12.78
N LEU A 246 -7.79 -1.65 14.05
CA LEU A 246 -6.91 -2.20 15.09
C LEU A 246 -7.18 -3.69 15.39
N GLY A 247 -8.18 -4.30 14.75
CA GLY A 247 -8.52 -5.71 14.96
C GLY A 247 -9.26 -6.04 16.27
N CYS A 248 -9.55 -5.04 17.11
CA CYS A 248 -10.20 -5.21 18.42
C CYS A 248 -11.71 -4.90 18.39
N CYS A 249 -12.45 -5.40 17.40
CA CYS A 249 -13.84 -5.00 17.15
C CYS A 249 -14.79 -5.25 18.34
N SER A 250 -14.52 -6.24 19.20
CA SER A 250 -15.29 -6.53 20.43
C SER A 250 -15.18 -5.45 21.51
N LEU A 251 -14.24 -4.51 21.35
CA LEU A 251 -13.97 -3.40 22.25
C LEU A 251 -14.27 -2.05 21.60
N ALA A 252 -14.99 -2.01 20.49
CA ALA A 252 -15.33 -0.76 19.82
C ALA A 252 -16.15 0.19 20.72
N PRO A 253 -15.94 1.52 20.67
CA PRO A 253 -14.82 2.23 20.03
C PRO A 253 -13.48 2.00 20.74
N VAL A 254 -12.40 1.87 19.96
CA VAL A 254 -11.06 1.55 20.45
C VAL A 254 -10.01 2.52 19.91
N LEU A 255 -9.05 2.89 20.75
CA LEU A 255 -7.81 3.55 20.37
C LEU A 255 -6.62 2.81 20.97
N MET A 256 -5.43 3.11 20.48
CA MET A 256 -4.16 2.59 20.99
C MET A 256 -3.19 3.74 21.17
N VAL A 257 -2.63 3.89 22.37
CA VAL A 257 -1.54 4.83 22.65
C VAL A 257 -0.26 4.01 22.69
N ASP A 258 0.63 4.23 21.72
CA ASP A 258 1.80 3.40 21.45
C ASP A 258 1.43 1.91 21.29
N ASP A 259 1.65 1.09 22.33
CA ASP A 259 1.31 -0.33 22.37
C ASP A 259 0.15 -0.66 23.36
N HIS A 260 -0.41 0.36 24.02
CA HIS A 260 -1.48 0.20 25.01
C HIS A 260 -2.86 0.42 24.38
N THR A 261 -3.70 -0.62 24.42
CA THR A 261 -5.04 -0.58 23.83
C THR A 261 -6.09 -0.15 24.85
N ALA A 262 -6.91 0.84 24.52
CA ALA A 262 -8.04 1.31 25.31
C ALA A 262 -9.34 1.18 24.50
N GLY A 263 -10.33 0.48 25.06
CA GLY A 263 -11.57 0.15 24.37
C GLY A 263 -12.83 0.53 25.15
N ARG A 264 -13.99 0.37 24.51
CA ARG A 264 -15.32 0.79 25.00
C ARG A 264 -15.35 2.27 25.36
N LEU A 265 -14.68 3.07 24.55
CA LEU A 265 -14.50 4.49 24.81
C LEU A 265 -15.74 5.28 24.41
N THR A 266 -15.97 6.36 25.14
CA THR A 266 -16.94 7.41 24.84
C THR A 266 -16.16 8.73 24.72
N PRO A 267 -16.73 9.79 24.12
CA PRO A 267 -16.04 11.08 24.05
C PRO A 267 -15.54 11.54 25.42
N ASN A 268 -16.37 11.40 26.46
CA ASN A 268 -16.01 11.80 27.82
C ASN A 268 -14.88 10.96 28.45
N THR A 269 -14.74 9.68 28.07
CA THR A 269 -13.73 8.78 28.65
C THR A 269 -12.45 8.69 27.84
N ALA A 270 -12.46 9.08 26.57
CA ALA A 270 -11.31 8.99 25.68
C ALA A 270 -10.09 9.81 26.14
N PRO A 271 -10.23 11.08 26.58
CA PRO A 271 -9.09 11.83 27.15
C PRO A 271 -8.46 11.15 28.37
N GLY A 272 -9.26 10.44 29.17
CA GLY A 272 -8.78 9.68 30.32
C GLY A 272 -7.77 8.59 29.95
N ALA A 273 -7.79 8.08 28.71
CA ALA A 273 -6.83 7.10 28.22
C ALA A 273 -5.43 7.70 27.97
N LEU A 274 -5.33 9.02 27.79
CA LEU A 274 -4.05 9.71 27.55
C LEU A 274 -3.31 10.07 28.84
N LYS A 275 -4.03 10.23 29.96
CA LYS A 275 -3.47 10.70 31.25
C LYS A 275 -2.27 9.91 31.76
N ALA A 276 -2.20 8.60 31.48
CA ALA A 276 -1.08 7.76 31.89
C ALA A 276 0.23 8.09 31.14
N PHE A 277 0.14 8.82 30.02
CA PHE A 277 1.24 9.19 29.14
C PHE A 277 1.50 10.71 29.16
N GLU A 278 0.64 11.49 29.81
CA GLU A 278 0.88 12.91 30.00
C GLU A 278 2.09 13.10 30.93
N LYS A 279 3.03 13.96 30.52
CA LYS A 279 4.09 14.39 31.42
C LYS A 279 3.49 15.33 32.46
N GLU A 280 3.84 15.13 33.73
CA GLU A 280 3.56 16.15 34.74
C GLU A 280 4.14 17.49 34.26
N PRO A 281 3.36 18.59 34.29
CA PRO A 281 3.89 19.88 33.93
C PRO A 281 5.02 20.24 34.91
N ALA A 282 6.23 20.41 34.35
CA ALA A 282 7.41 20.85 35.08
C ALA A 282 7.29 22.32 35.50
#